data_AF-A0A6M1YVA0-F1
#
_entry.id   AF-A0A6M1YVA0-F1
#
_cell.length_a   1.000
_cell.length_b   1.000
_cell.length_c   1.000
_cell.angle_alpha   90.00
_cell.angle_beta   90.00
_cell.angle_gamma   90.00
#
_symmetry.space_group_name_H-M   'P 1'
#
loop_
_entity.id
_entity.type
_entity.pdbx_description
1 polymer ?
#
loop_
_entity_poly.entity_id
_entity_poly.type
_entity_poly.pdbx_seq_one_letter_code
_entity_poly.pdbx_strand_id
1 'polypeptide(L)'
;MSYNKTILDHRQIAKILPHRYPFLLVDKVIHIDLEKGEIIGQKNVTINEYFFNGHFPKVPIMPGVLVIEAMAQTGGILVHQKGYVEKTAVLLNISNA
;
A
#
# COMPACT_ATOMS: atom_id res chain seq x y z
N MET A 1 -4.19 -16.15 -11.37
CA MET A 1 -2.80 -15.71 -11.65
C MET A 1 -1.98 -15.88 -10.38
N SER A 2 -0.86 -16.60 -10.42
CA SER A 2 0.06 -16.70 -9.27
C SER A 2 1.16 -15.63 -9.42
N TYR A 3 1.14 -14.62 -8.55
CA TYR A 3 2.13 -13.54 -8.53
C TYR A 3 3.35 -13.94 -7.68
N ASN A 4 4.16 -14.87 -8.17
CA ASN A 4 5.31 -15.40 -7.41
C ASN A 4 6.57 -14.51 -7.44
N LYS A 5 6.59 -13.46 -8.26
CA LYS A 5 7.76 -12.58 -8.41
C LYS A 5 7.49 -11.22 -7.76
N THR A 6 8.38 -10.81 -6.85
CA THR A 6 8.39 -9.44 -6.31
C THR A 6 8.93 -8.47 -7.35
N ILE A 7 8.19 -7.40 -7.65
CA ILE A 7 8.60 -6.33 -8.57
C ILE A 7 9.30 -5.21 -7.79
N LEU A 8 8.71 -4.79 -6.67
CA LEU A 8 9.33 -3.85 -5.73
C LEU A 8 9.31 -4.44 -4.32
N ASP A 9 10.47 -4.45 -3.67
CA ASP A 9 10.59 -4.79 -2.26
C ASP A 9 10.43 -3.57 -1.34
N HIS A 10 10.38 -3.81 -0.03
CA HIS A 10 10.23 -2.77 0.98
C HIS A 10 11.29 -1.65 0.89
N ARG A 11 12.55 -2.00 0.56
CA ARG A 11 13.63 -1.01 0.48
C ARG A 11 13.45 -0.09 -0.72
N GLN A 12 13.00 -0.64 -1.84
CA GLN A 12 12.67 0.15 -3.04
C GLN A 12 11.44 1.03 -2.78
N ILE A 13 10.40 0.48 -2.14
CA ILE A 13 9.19 1.24 -1.77
C ILE A 13 9.54 2.41 -0.83
N ALA A 14 10.39 2.20 0.17
CA ALA A 14 10.81 3.26 1.09
C ALA A 14 11.61 4.39 0.42
N LYS A 15 12.21 4.16 -0.76
CA LYS A 15 12.84 5.22 -1.55
C LYS A 15 11.82 6.04 -2.35
N ILE A 16 10.70 5.42 -2.71
CA ILE A 16 9.62 6.05 -3.50
C ILE A 16 8.68 6.85 -2.59
N LEU A 17 8.25 6.24 -1.48
CA LEU A 17 7.31 6.85 -0.55
C LEU A 17 8.06 7.52 0.63
N PRO A 18 7.60 8.69 1.10
CA PRO A 18 8.16 9.35 2.28
C PRO A 18 7.77 8.65 3.59
N HIS A 19 6.70 7.85 3.59
CA HIS A 19 6.18 7.15 4.77
C HIS A 19 7.23 6.25 5.43
N ARG A 20 7.24 6.20 6.76
CA ARG A 20 8.09 5.33 7.58
C ARG A 20 7.26 4.70 8.69
N TYR A 21 7.85 3.77 9.44
CA TYR A 21 7.21 3.24 10.64
C TYR A 21 6.70 4.39 11.54
N PRO A 22 5.46 4.33 12.05
CA PRO A 22 4.53 3.19 11.98
C PRO A 22 3.54 3.20 10.80
N PHE A 23 3.72 4.07 9.81
CA PHE A 23 2.72 4.39 8.78
C PHE A 23 3.15 4.06 7.34
N LEU A 24 4.20 3.27 7.14
CA LEU A 24 4.48 2.64 5.83
C LEU A 24 3.83 1.25 5.82
N LEU A 25 2.77 1.09 5.03
CA LEU A 25 1.85 -0.05 5.11
C LEU A 25 1.87 -0.95 3.86
N VAL A 26 2.83 -0.78 2.95
CA VAL A 26 2.98 -1.66 1.77
C VAL A 26 4.32 -2.39 1.88
N ASP A 27 4.28 -3.72 1.90
CA ASP A 27 5.49 -4.54 2.05
C ASP A 27 6.17 -4.82 0.72
N LYS A 28 5.37 -5.09 -0.32
CA LYS A 28 5.83 -5.45 -1.66
C LYS A 28 4.86 -4.97 -2.72
N VAL A 29 5.37 -4.82 -3.94
CA VAL A 29 4.55 -4.77 -5.15
C VAL A 29 4.83 -6.03 -5.97
N ILE A 30 3.76 -6.72 -6.37
CA ILE A 30 3.84 -8.02 -7.06
C ILE A 30 3.39 -7.94 -8.53
N HIS A 31 2.78 -6.82 -8.93
CA HIS A 31 2.41 -6.54 -10.31
C HIS A 31 2.29 -5.02 -10.54
N ILE A 32 2.75 -4.55 -11.71
CA ILE A 32 2.58 -3.18 -12.21
C ILE A 32 2.37 -3.25 -13.72
N ASP A 33 1.33 -2.61 -14.22
CA ASP A 33 1.09 -2.33 -15.64
C ASP A 33 0.89 -0.82 -15.80
N LEU A 34 1.92 -0.12 -16.33
CA LEU A 34 1.91 1.33 -16.44
C LEU A 34 1.00 1.83 -17.58
N GLU A 35 0.82 1.04 -18.64
CA GLU A 35 -0.05 1.40 -19.76
C GLU A 35 -1.51 1.41 -19.29
N LYS A 36 -1.93 0.34 -18.61
CA LYS A 36 -3.29 0.25 -18.05
C LYS A 36 -3.49 1.06 -16.78
N GLY A 37 -2.40 1.42 -16.08
CA GLY A 37 -2.48 2.06 -14.78
C GLY A 37 -2.96 1.12 -13.69
N GLU A 38 -2.49 -0.12 -13.72
CA GLU A 38 -2.81 -1.14 -12.72
C GLU A 38 -1.59 -1.42 -11.83
N ILE A 39 -1.85 -1.67 -10.55
CA ILE A 39 -0.83 -2.05 -9.57
C ILE A 39 -1.43 -3.01 -8.55
N ILE A 40 -0.66 -4.00 -8.12
CA ILE A 40 -1.04 -4.91 -7.04
C ILE A 40 0.04 -4.84 -5.96
N GLY A 41 -0.31 -4.22 -4.84
CA GLY A 41 0.47 -4.20 -3.61
C GLY A 41 0.15 -5.38 -2.71
N GLN A 42 1.11 -5.78 -1.88
CA GLN A 42 0.93 -6.76 -0.83
C GLN A 42 1.25 -6.12 0.52
N LYS A 43 0.29 -6.25 1.45
CA LYS A 43 0.42 -5.91 2.86
C LYS A 43 0.18 -7.18 3.69
N ASN A 44 1.22 -7.63 4.37
CA ASN A 44 1.17 -8.70 5.34
C ASN A 44 0.63 -8.14 6.67
N VAL A 45 -0.35 -8.84 7.23
CA VAL A 45 -0.97 -8.48 8.50
C VAL A 45 -0.48 -9.43 9.57
N THR A 46 0.07 -8.89 10.66
CA THR A 46 0.62 -9.68 11.77
C THR A 46 0.25 -9.10 13.13
N ILE A 47 0.04 -9.96 14.13
CA ILE A 47 -0.32 -9.54 15.50
C ILE A 47 0.74 -8.64 16.15
N ASN A 48 1.97 -8.64 15.62
CA ASN A 48 3.07 -7.79 16.09
C ASN A 48 2.99 -6.33 15.63
N GLU A 49 1.89 -5.90 15.01
CA GLU A 49 1.67 -4.50 14.62
C GLU A 49 1.03 -3.67 15.74
N TYR A 50 1.53 -2.45 15.93
CA TYR A 50 1.22 -1.62 17.11
C TYR A 50 -0.28 -1.34 17.33
N PHE A 51 -1.05 -1.20 16.24
CA PHE A 51 -2.48 -0.84 16.31
C PHE A 51 -3.35 -1.97 16.86
N PHE A 52 -2.90 -3.23 16.81
CA PHE A 52 -3.67 -4.36 17.37
C PHE A 52 -3.78 -4.31 18.90
N ASN A 53 -2.88 -3.61 19.59
CA ASN A 53 -2.98 -3.38 21.03
C ASN A 53 -4.22 -2.56 21.40
N GLY A 54 -4.72 -1.72 20.48
CA GLY A 54 -5.85 -0.82 20.69
C GLY A 54 -7.09 -1.13 19.85
N HIS A 55 -6.99 -1.95 18.80
CA HIS A 55 -8.09 -2.20 17.87
C HIS A 55 -8.32 -3.71 17.62
N PHE A 56 -9.03 -4.41 18.50
CA PHE A 56 -9.43 -4.02 19.84
C PHE A 56 -8.71 -4.92 20.85
N PRO A 57 -8.50 -4.48 22.11
CA PRO A 57 -7.93 -5.35 23.13
C PRO A 57 -8.67 -6.69 23.20
N LYS A 58 -7.94 -7.80 23.15
CA LYS A 58 -8.44 -9.20 23.10
C LYS A 58 -9.18 -9.61 21.81
N VAL A 59 -9.45 -8.68 20.90
CA VAL A 59 -10.12 -8.94 19.61
C VAL A 59 -9.36 -8.17 18.52
N PRO A 60 -8.14 -8.60 18.16
CA PRO A 60 -7.30 -7.89 17.20
C PRO A 60 -7.93 -7.92 15.81
N ILE A 61 -8.29 -6.77 15.27
CA ILE A 61 -8.89 -6.59 13.94
C ILE A 61 -8.14 -5.48 13.23
N MET A 62 -7.75 -5.68 11.97
CA MET A 62 -7.10 -4.61 11.21
C MET A 62 -8.08 -3.45 11.02
N PRO A 63 -7.75 -2.21 11.41
CA PRO A 63 -8.63 -1.07 11.18
C PRO A 63 -8.90 -0.87 9.68
N GLY A 64 -10.16 -0.77 9.27
CA GLY A 64 -10.53 -0.61 7.86
C GLY A 64 -9.89 0.62 7.20
N VAL A 65 -9.71 1.71 7.96
CA VAL A 65 -9.00 2.92 7.48
C VAL A 65 -7.54 2.66 7.13
N LEU A 66 -6.86 1.70 7.77
CA LEU A 66 -5.49 1.34 7.43
C LEU A 66 -5.41 0.46 6.17
N VAL A 67 -6.49 -0.27 5.85
CA VAL A 67 -6.62 -0.96 4.55
C VAL A 67 -6.72 0.08 3.43
N ILE A 68 -7.56 1.10 3.61
CA ILE A 68 -7.68 2.21 2.65
C ILE A 68 -6.36 2.97 2.51
N GLU A 69 -5.65 3.22 3.61
CA GLU A 69 -4.33 3.85 3.57
C GLU A 69 -3.30 2.99 2.79
N ALA A 70 -3.28 1.67 3.00
CA ALA A 70 -2.41 0.78 2.24
C ALA A 70 -2.74 0.80 0.73
N MET A 71 -4.03 0.90 0.38
CA MET A 71 -4.46 1.10 -1.02
C MET A 71 -3.99 2.46 -1.55
N ALA A 72 -4.09 3.53 -0.75
CA ALA A 72 -3.64 4.86 -1.11
C ALA A 72 -2.13 4.91 -1.39
N GLN A 73 -1.32 4.31 -0.51
CA GLN A 73 0.13 4.19 -0.69
C GLN A 73 0.48 3.38 -1.95
N THR A 74 -0.24 2.29 -2.20
CA THR A 74 -0.09 1.49 -3.43
C THR A 74 -0.37 2.35 -4.67
N GLY A 75 -1.45 3.14 -4.66
CA GLY A 75 -1.75 4.11 -5.72
C GLY A 75 -0.66 5.17 -5.89
N GLY A 76 -0.11 5.69 -4.78
CA GLY A 76 1.00 6.64 -4.79
C GLY A 76 2.26 6.09 -5.46
N ILE A 77 2.58 4.81 -5.24
CA ILE A 77 3.67 4.12 -5.94
C ILE A 77 3.41 4.11 -7.45
N LEU A 78 2.20 3.78 -7.89
CA LEU A 78 1.85 3.79 -9.32
C LEU A 78 1.98 5.18 -9.94
N VAL A 79 1.47 6.22 -9.29
CA VAL A 79 1.57 7.62 -9.75
C VAL A 79 3.04 8.03 -9.91
N HIS A 80 3.88 7.69 -8.94
CA HIS A 80 5.32 7.94 -9.02
C HIS A 80 5.98 7.19 -10.18
N GLN A 81 5.67 5.90 -10.37
CA GLN A 81 6.21 5.08 -11.47
C GLN A 81 5.77 5.59 -12.85
N LYS A 82 4.61 6.27 -12.95
CA LYS A 82 4.18 6.97 -14.18
C LYS A 82 4.91 8.31 -14.42
N GLY A 83 5.79 8.74 -13.51
CA GLY A 83 6.57 9.98 -13.64
C GLY A 83 5.85 11.25 -13.14
N TYR A 84 4.73 11.12 -12.44
CA TYR A 84 3.97 12.26 -11.91
C TYR A 84 4.48 12.68 -10.52
N VAL A 85 5.74 13.11 -10.44
CA VAL A 85 6.43 13.35 -9.15
C VAL A 85 6.15 14.75 -8.56
N GLU A 86 5.90 15.74 -9.41
CA GLU A 86 5.62 17.14 -9.05
C GLU A 86 4.13 17.50 -9.18
N LYS A 87 3.27 16.54 -8.83
CA LYS A 87 1.81 16.64 -8.97
C LYS A 87 1.12 16.20 -7.69
N THR A 88 0.04 16.88 -7.35
CA THR A 88 -0.85 16.44 -6.27
C THR A 88 -1.69 15.27 -6.77
N ALA A 89 -1.52 14.10 -6.16
CA ALA A 89 -2.38 12.95 -6.39
C ALA A 89 -3.63 13.04 -5.50
N VAL A 90 -4.80 12.75 -6.07
CA VAL A 90 -6.09 12.75 -5.35
C VAL A 90 -6.78 11.42 -5.60
N LEU A 91 -7.17 10.74 -4.53
CA LEU A 91 -8.03 9.55 -4.59
C LEU A 91 -9.49 10.01 -4.57
N LEU A 92 -10.20 9.80 -5.67
CA LEU A 92 -11.51 10.40 -5.89
C LEU A 92 -12.66 9.46 -5.56
N ASN A 93 -12.66 8.25 -6.14
CA ASN A 93 -13.74 7.29 -5.97
C ASN A 93 -13.23 5.86 -6.08
N ILE A 94 -14.02 4.94 -5.51
CA ILE A 94 -13.93 3.52 -5.78
C ILE A 94 -15.19 3.18 -6.57
N SER A 95 -15.00 2.76 -7.81
CA SER A 95 -16.11 2.28 -8.65
C SER A 95 -16.42 0.83 -8.26
N ASN A 96 -17.71 0.46 -8.24
CA ASN A 96 -18.19 -0.89 -7.95
C ASN A 96 -17.85 -1.41 -6.53
N ALA A 97 -18.02 -0.58 -5.51
CA ALA A 97 -17.95 -0.97 -4.09
C ALA A 97 -19.16 -1.79 -3.63
#